data_AF-A0A3D5I7S7-F1
#
_entry.id   AF-A0A3D5I7S7-F1
#
_cell.length_a   1.000
_cell.length_b   1.000
_cell.length_c   1.000
_cell.angle_alpha   90.00
_cell.angle_beta   90.00
_cell.angle_gamma   90.00
#
_symmetry.space_group_name_H-M   'P 1'
#
loop_
_entity.id
_entity.type
_entity.pdbx_description
1 polymer ?
#
loop_
_entity_poly.entity_id
_entity_poly.type
_entity_poly.pdbx_seq_one_letter_code
_entity_poly.pdbx_strand_id
1 'polypeptide(L)'
;ADIAAGDAYFLTEYQLDLLIHLFPKPVVVVANGLTMGGGAGVLLNASHPVITTAMDFAMPETAIGLFPDVGASIFLRKAPPAVAAFLGMTGWRIGAGDMAHYGIAPRVIDADSHDALIRAVINTPDTGGIDAVLDGFRCEVDEKPLVDEEEWITRHFSKPDPVSIRAGLEG
;
A
#
# COMPACT_ATOMS: atom_id res chain seq x y z
N ALA A 1 -6.14 -30.29 -0.41
CA ALA A 1 -5.73 -29.14 0.41
C ALA A 1 -6.48 -29.21 1.72
N ASP A 2 -5.83 -28.87 2.84
CA ASP A 2 -6.51 -28.75 4.13
C ASP A 2 -7.23 -27.40 4.18
N ILE A 3 -8.53 -27.43 3.84
CA ILE A 3 -9.37 -26.23 3.77
C ILE A 3 -9.48 -25.58 5.16
N ALA A 4 -9.57 -26.37 6.22
CA ALA A 4 -9.71 -25.86 7.58
C ALA A 4 -8.45 -25.10 8.04
N ALA A 5 -7.27 -25.58 7.65
CA ALA A 5 -6.01 -24.85 7.90
C ALA A 5 -5.95 -23.52 7.14
N GLY A 6 -6.44 -23.49 5.89
CA GLY A 6 -6.54 -22.26 5.10
C GLY A 6 -7.50 -21.24 5.69
N ASP A 7 -8.71 -21.68 6.08
CA ASP A 7 -9.71 -20.82 6.72
C ASP A 7 -9.18 -20.23 8.03
N ALA A 8 -8.51 -21.04 8.85
CA ALA A 8 -7.91 -20.58 10.11
C ALA A 8 -6.80 -19.55 9.89
N TYR A 9 -6.01 -19.71 8.82
CA TYR A 9 -4.96 -18.75 8.45
C TYR A 9 -5.56 -17.39 8.07
N PHE A 10 -6.48 -17.35 7.10
CA PHE A 10 -7.09 -16.09 6.65
C PHE A 10 -7.91 -15.43 7.75
N LEU A 11 -8.61 -16.21 8.58
CA LEU A 11 -9.31 -15.66 9.74
C LEU A 11 -8.35 -14.93 10.69
N THR A 12 -7.19 -15.54 10.96
CA THR A 12 -6.18 -14.94 11.85
C THR A 12 -5.58 -13.67 11.24
N GLU A 13 -5.25 -13.71 9.95
CA GLU A 13 -4.71 -12.56 9.21
C GLU A 13 -5.69 -11.38 9.20
N TYR A 14 -6.95 -11.62 8.82
CA TYR A 14 -7.94 -10.56 8.78
C TYR A 14 -8.29 -10.01 10.18
N GLN A 15 -8.24 -10.85 11.21
CA GLN A 15 -8.37 -10.37 12.60
C GLN A 15 -7.20 -9.49 13.02
N LEU A 16 -5.98 -9.81 12.58
CA LEU A 16 -4.80 -8.99 12.85
C LEU A 16 -4.88 -7.64 12.12
N ASP A 17 -5.20 -7.64 10.83
CA ASP A 17 -5.34 -6.41 10.05
C ASP A 17 -6.43 -5.50 10.63
N LEU A 18 -7.58 -6.08 11.00
CA LEU A 18 -8.67 -5.35 11.64
C LEU A 18 -8.26 -4.81 13.02
N LEU A 19 -7.49 -5.59 13.79
CA LEU A 19 -6.97 -5.17 15.09
C LEU A 19 -6.02 -3.99 14.94
N ILE A 20 -5.11 -4.02 13.96
CA ILE A 20 -4.19 -2.91 13.65
C ILE A 20 -5.00 -1.66 13.26
N HIS A 21 -6.00 -1.83 12.38
CA HIS A 21 -6.85 -0.74 11.90
C HIS A 21 -7.64 -0.05 13.01
N LEU A 22 -8.18 -0.84 13.95
CA LEU A 22 -9.02 -0.35 15.04
C LEU A 22 -8.25 -0.13 16.34
N PHE A 23 -6.91 -0.21 16.32
CA PHE A 23 -6.14 -0.15 17.55
C PHE A 23 -6.27 1.23 18.20
N PRO A 24 -6.58 1.30 19.51
CA PRO A 24 -6.88 2.58 20.17
C PRO A 24 -5.65 3.46 20.42
N LYS A 25 -4.44 2.94 20.21
CA LYS A 25 -3.18 3.68 20.30
C LYS A 25 -2.57 3.83 18.91
N PRO A 26 -1.77 4.88 18.65
CA PRO A 26 -1.01 5.00 17.42
C PRO A 26 -0.19 3.74 17.12
N VAL A 27 -0.32 3.25 15.89
CA VAL A 27 0.49 2.17 15.32
C VAL A 27 1.28 2.80 14.18
N VAL A 28 2.59 2.94 14.39
CA VAL A 28 3.52 3.45 13.39
C VAL A 28 4.18 2.25 12.72
N VAL A 29 3.97 2.11 11.41
CA VAL A 29 4.64 1.08 10.61
C VAL A 29 5.51 1.79 9.59
N VAL A 30 6.79 1.45 9.59
CA VAL A 30 7.77 2.00 8.65
C VAL A 30 8.18 0.88 7.69
N ALA A 31 7.86 1.03 6.40
CA ALA A 31 8.24 0.08 5.36
C ALA A 31 9.47 0.57 4.59
N ASN A 32 10.53 -0.24 4.63
CA ASN A 32 11.80 0.04 3.97
C ASN A 32 12.12 -1.04 2.94
N GLY A 33 11.61 -0.89 1.71
CA GLY A 33 11.81 -1.84 0.63
C GLY A 33 10.55 -2.63 0.26
N LEU A 34 10.79 -3.87 -0.18
CA LEU A 34 9.77 -4.76 -0.72
C LEU A 34 8.64 -5.04 0.28
N THR A 35 7.42 -4.67 -0.09
CA THR A 35 6.20 -4.92 0.70
C THR A 35 5.07 -5.40 -0.20
N MET A 36 4.56 -6.61 0.07
CA MET A 36 3.50 -7.28 -0.71
C MET A 36 2.59 -8.09 0.20
N GLY A 37 1.37 -8.43 -0.25
CA GLY A 37 0.42 -9.29 0.47
C GLY A 37 0.21 -8.86 1.92
N GLY A 38 0.30 -9.78 2.87
CA GLY A 38 0.14 -9.47 4.31
C GLY A 38 1.04 -8.34 4.85
N GLY A 39 2.21 -8.08 4.24
CA GLY A 39 3.03 -6.91 4.59
C GLY A 39 2.34 -5.58 4.27
N ALA A 40 1.58 -5.54 3.17
CA ALA A 40 0.73 -4.41 2.82
C ALA A 40 -0.44 -4.27 3.82
N GLY A 41 -1.00 -5.39 4.27
CA GLY A 41 -2.01 -5.43 5.32
C GLY A 41 -1.54 -4.75 6.61
N VAL A 42 -0.37 -5.15 7.11
CA VAL A 42 0.22 -4.55 8.32
C VAL A 42 0.54 -3.07 8.12
N LEU A 43 1.11 -2.69 6.98
CA LEU A 43 1.49 -1.30 6.69
C LEU A 43 0.25 -0.40 6.55
N LEU A 44 -0.65 -0.71 5.62
CA LEU A 44 -1.66 0.21 5.14
C LEU A 44 -2.92 0.23 6.02
N ASN A 45 -3.09 -0.76 6.91
CA ASN A 45 -4.09 -0.71 7.97
C ASN A 45 -3.61 0.04 9.22
N ALA A 46 -2.30 0.33 9.36
CA ALA A 46 -1.80 1.10 10.49
C ALA A 46 -2.36 2.53 10.51
N SER A 47 -2.47 3.13 11.69
CA SER A 47 -2.88 4.54 11.80
C SER A 47 -1.84 5.50 11.24
N HIS A 48 -0.56 5.12 11.26
CA HIS A 48 0.54 5.93 10.76
C HIS A 48 1.43 5.09 9.82
N PRO A 49 0.99 4.83 8.58
CA PRO A 49 1.82 4.20 7.57
C PRO A 49 2.90 5.17 7.11
N VAL A 50 4.16 4.74 7.15
CA VAL A 50 5.32 5.47 6.66
C VAL A 50 6.08 4.57 5.70
N ILE A 51 6.44 5.09 4.55
CA ILE A 51 7.28 4.39 3.57
C ILE A 51 8.60 5.15 3.41
N THR A 52 9.64 4.44 2.96
CA THR A 52 10.92 5.07 2.63
C THR A 52 11.03 5.34 1.13
N THR A 53 12.03 6.10 0.71
CA THR A 53 12.42 6.25 -0.71
C THR A 53 12.76 4.92 -1.40
N ALA A 54 13.16 3.89 -0.65
CA ALA A 54 13.45 2.55 -1.17
C ALA A 54 12.21 1.67 -1.38
N MET A 55 11.00 2.20 -1.15
CA MET A 55 9.76 1.43 -1.22
C MET A 55 9.58 0.73 -2.57
N ASP A 56 9.17 -0.53 -2.50
CA ASP A 56 8.78 -1.33 -3.66
C ASP A 56 7.53 -2.14 -3.30
N PHE A 57 6.39 -1.72 -3.84
CA PHE A 57 5.08 -2.20 -3.43
C PHE A 57 4.38 -2.94 -4.56
N ALA A 58 3.75 -4.07 -4.26
CA ALA A 58 2.84 -4.73 -5.20
C ALA A 58 1.81 -5.61 -4.50
N MET A 59 0.74 -5.92 -5.23
CA MET A 59 -0.27 -6.93 -4.85
C MET A 59 -0.32 -8.03 -5.92
N PRO A 60 0.63 -8.99 -5.92
CA PRO A 60 0.77 -10.00 -6.97
C PRO A 60 -0.18 -11.21 -6.83
N GLU A 61 -1.18 -11.16 -5.95
CA GLU A 61 -2.05 -12.29 -5.59
C GLU A 61 -2.80 -12.85 -6.81
N THR A 62 -3.13 -12.01 -7.79
CA THR A 62 -3.78 -12.45 -9.04
C THR A 62 -2.93 -13.42 -9.85
N ALA A 63 -1.60 -13.31 -9.77
CA ALA A 63 -0.68 -14.20 -10.47
C ALA A 63 -0.68 -15.63 -9.88
N ILE A 64 -1.12 -15.79 -8.62
CA ILE A 64 -1.24 -17.09 -7.94
C ILE A 64 -2.70 -17.58 -7.82
N GLY A 65 -3.63 -16.94 -8.52
CA GLY A 65 -5.05 -17.32 -8.52
C GLY A 65 -5.83 -16.86 -7.29
N LEU A 66 -5.32 -15.85 -6.57
CA LEU A 66 -5.99 -15.17 -5.47
C LEU A 66 -6.38 -13.73 -5.90
N PHE A 67 -7.14 -13.02 -5.08
CA PHE A 67 -7.42 -11.59 -5.28
C PHE A 67 -6.60 -10.76 -4.27
N PRO A 68 -6.31 -9.48 -4.53
CA PRO A 68 -5.67 -8.62 -3.52
C PRO A 68 -6.53 -8.54 -2.26
N ASP A 69 -6.05 -9.15 -1.18
CA ASP A 69 -6.75 -9.29 0.09
C ASP A 69 -6.27 -8.23 1.11
N VAL A 70 -6.31 -8.51 2.41
CA VAL A 70 -5.72 -7.70 3.50
C VAL A 70 -6.15 -6.21 3.53
N GLY A 71 -7.32 -5.91 2.97
CA GLY A 71 -7.85 -4.55 2.87
C GLY A 71 -7.42 -3.78 1.61
N ALA A 72 -6.87 -4.43 0.59
CA ALA A 72 -6.45 -3.79 -0.65
C ALA A 72 -7.53 -2.98 -1.34
N SER A 73 -8.77 -3.45 -1.32
CA SER A 73 -9.93 -2.70 -1.80
C SER A 73 -10.13 -1.34 -1.10
N ILE A 74 -9.60 -1.15 0.12
CA ILE A 74 -9.69 0.08 0.92
C ILE A 74 -8.52 1.03 0.64
N PHE A 75 -7.29 0.52 0.49
CA PHE A 75 -6.15 1.40 0.25
C PHE A 75 -5.91 1.68 -1.24
N LEU A 76 -6.21 0.75 -2.16
CA LEU A 76 -6.05 0.98 -3.59
C LEU A 76 -7.10 1.95 -4.15
N ARG A 77 -8.31 2.00 -3.57
CA ARG A 77 -9.37 2.95 -3.95
C ARG A 77 -9.03 4.43 -3.71
N LYS A 78 -7.88 4.72 -3.10
CA LYS A 78 -7.36 6.08 -2.99
C LYS A 78 -6.83 6.59 -4.34
N ALA A 79 -6.35 5.68 -5.19
CA ALA A 79 -6.05 5.96 -6.59
C ALA A 79 -7.34 6.07 -7.43
N PRO A 80 -7.27 6.69 -8.63
CA PRO A 80 -8.38 6.65 -9.58
C PRO A 80 -8.86 5.22 -9.87
N PRO A 81 -10.16 4.97 -10.12
CA PRO A 81 -10.69 3.61 -10.28
C PRO A 81 -9.96 2.73 -11.30
N ALA A 82 -9.54 3.32 -12.43
CA ALA A 82 -8.78 2.59 -13.45
C ALA A 82 -7.37 2.21 -12.98
N VAL A 83 -6.71 3.08 -12.20
CA VAL A 83 -5.39 2.81 -11.60
C VAL A 83 -5.53 1.74 -10.52
N ALA A 84 -6.55 1.82 -9.66
CA ALA A 84 -6.82 0.80 -8.66
C ALA A 84 -7.08 -0.58 -9.29
N ALA A 85 -7.87 -0.61 -10.37
CA ALA A 85 -8.12 -1.82 -11.15
C ALA A 85 -6.83 -2.35 -11.81
N PHE A 86 -6.02 -1.48 -12.40
CA PHE A 86 -4.74 -1.84 -13.00
C PHE A 86 -3.82 -2.51 -11.96
N LEU A 87 -3.60 -1.85 -10.82
CA LEU A 87 -2.76 -2.37 -9.74
C LEU A 87 -3.26 -3.72 -9.22
N GLY A 88 -4.57 -3.81 -8.94
CA GLY A 88 -5.17 -5.03 -8.40
C GLY A 88 -5.24 -6.20 -9.38
N MET A 89 -5.35 -5.93 -10.70
CA MET A 89 -5.43 -6.99 -11.71
C MET A 89 -4.05 -7.48 -12.15
N THR A 90 -3.09 -6.57 -12.30
CA THR A 90 -1.78 -6.86 -12.90
C THR A 90 -0.72 -7.23 -11.86
N GLY A 91 -0.90 -6.82 -10.61
CA GLY A 91 0.15 -6.91 -9.59
C GLY A 91 1.37 -6.03 -9.91
N TRP A 92 1.16 -4.95 -10.67
CA TRP A 92 2.22 -4.02 -11.04
C TRP A 92 2.91 -3.43 -9.80
N ARG A 93 4.23 -3.26 -9.91
CA ARG A 93 5.05 -2.71 -8.83
C ARG A 93 5.06 -1.20 -8.90
N ILE A 94 4.88 -0.55 -7.76
CA ILE A 94 4.97 0.90 -7.63
C ILE A 94 5.95 1.30 -6.56
N GLY A 95 6.61 2.43 -6.78
CA GLY A 95 7.55 3.02 -5.83
C GLY A 95 6.89 4.02 -4.89
N ALA A 96 7.71 4.66 -4.05
CA ALA A 96 7.24 5.62 -3.07
C ALA A 96 6.55 6.85 -3.69
N GLY A 97 7.03 7.34 -4.83
CA GLY A 97 6.47 8.51 -5.50
C GLY A 97 5.04 8.27 -5.99
N ASP A 98 4.78 7.14 -6.64
CA ASP A 98 3.43 6.73 -7.08
C ASP A 98 2.50 6.55 -5.87
N MET A 99 2.96 5.84 -4.83
CA MET A 99 2.16 5.61 -3.61
C MET A 99 1.79 6.91 -2.90
N ALA A 100 2.72 7.88 -2.85
CA ALA A 100 2.49 9.19 -2.29
C ALA A 100 1.53 10.02 -3.15
N HIS A 101 1.72 10.01 -4.47
CA HIS A 101 0.87 10.71 -5.43
C HIS A 101 -0.60 10.26 -5.34
N TYR A 102 -0.83 8.95 -5.34
CA TYR A 102 -2.19 8.38 -5.23
C TYR A 102 -2.74 8.36 -3.80
N GLY A 103 -1.98 8.85 -2.81
CA GLY A 103 -2.39 8.87 -1.41
C GLY A 103 -2.47 7.49 -0.75
N ILE A 104 -1.99 6.42 -1.41
CA ILE A 104 -1.92 5.06 -0.86
C ILE A 104 -1.15 5.09 0.46
N ALA A 105 0.05 5.68 0.43
CA ALA A 105 0.86 5.98 1.62
C ALA A 105 1.49 7.38 1.46
N PRO A 106 0.92 8.43 2.08
CA PRO A 106 1.32 9.82 1.82
C PRO A 106 2.59 10.29 2.55
N ARG A 107 3.13 9.49 3.49
CA ARG A 107 4.33 9.83 4.25
C ARG A 107 5.52 9.05 3.72
N VAL A 108 6.38 9.75 2.97
CA VAL A 108 7.65 9.21 2.49
C VAL A 108 8.80 9.85 3.26
N ILE A 109 9.73 9.03 3.74
CA ILE A 109 10.98 9.49 4.36
C ILE A 109 12.19 8.99 3.57
N ASP A 110 13.34 9.62 3.77
CA ASP A 110 14.59 9.09 3.24
C ASP A 110 14.91 7.73 3.91
N ALA A 111 15.37 6.75 3.12
CA ALA A 111 15.71 5.42 3.64
C ALA A 111 16.79 5.46 4.73
N ASP A 112 17.76 6.38 4.64
CA ASP A 112 18.82 6.56 5.64
C ASP A 112 18.30 7.20 6.94
N SER A 113 17.10 7.80 6.89
CA SER A 113 16.45 8.40 8.05
C SER A 113 15.65 7.42 8.91
N HIS A 114 15.54 6.14 8.50
CA HIS A 114 14.74 5.12 9.18
C HIS A 114 15.02 5.03 10.70
N ASP A 115 16.28 4.86 11.09
CA ASP A 115 16.66 4.70 12.49
C ASP A 115 16.55 6.01 13.29
N ALA A 116 16.73 7.15 12.62
CA ALA A 116 16.54 8.46 13.22
C ALA A 116 15.04 8.71 13.51
N LEU A 117 14.15 8.35 12.58
CA LEU A 117 12.71 8.42 12.75
C LEU A 117 12.24 7.59 13.94
N ILE A 118 12.64 6.31 14.01
CA ILE A 118 12.24 5.41 15.11
C ILE A 118 12.65 6.00 16.46
N ARG A 119 13.89 6.50 16.57
CA ARG A 119 14.37 7.16 17.79
C ARG A 119 13.57 8.40 18.12
N ALA A 120 13.22 9.22 17.13
CA ALA A 120 12.42 10.42 17.35
C ALA A 120 11.02 10.06 17.87
N VAL A 121 10.35 9.06 17.27
CA VAL A 121 9.02 8.59 17.67
C VAL A 121 9.02 8.01 19.09
N ILE A 122 10.02 7.19 19.45
CA ILE A 122 10.14 6.61 20.80
C ILE A 122 10.33 7.70 21.86
N ASN A 123 11.03 8.78 21.52
CA ASN A 123 11.29 9.89 22.43
C ASN A 123 10.15 10.93 22.46
N THR A 124 9.07 10.74 21.69
CA THR A 124 7.89 11.59 21.74
C THR A 124 7.15 11.37 23.06
N PRO A 125 6.97 12.42 23.90
CA PRO A 125 6.43 12.26 25.26
C PRO A 125 4.95 11.91 25.32
N ASP A 126 4.18 12.26 24.28
CA ASP A 126 2.76 11.95 24.16
C ASP A 126 2.39 11.54 22.72
N THR A 127 1.27 10.86 22.57
CA THR A 127 0.81 10.35 21.26
C THR A 127 0.42 11.46 20.29
N GLY A 128 0.08 12.66 20.77
CA GLY A 128 -0.32 13.79 19.93
C GLY A 128 0.85 14.41 19.16
N GLY A 129 2.08 14.21 19.63
CA GLY A 129 3.29 14.67 18.95
C GLY A 129 3.77 13.78 17.79
N ILE A 130 3.19 12.58 17.62
CA ILE A 130 3.70 11.60 16.64
C ILE A 130 3.59 12.14 15.21
N ASP A 131 2.43 12.66 14.81
CA ASP A 131 2.24 13.20 13.45
C ASP A 131 3.26 14.30 13.12
N ALA A 132 3.52 15.22 14.06
CA ALA A 132 4.49 16.29 13.88
C ALA A 132 5.92 15.76 13.72
N VAL A 133 6.28 14.72 14.47
CA VAL A 133 7.58 14.04 14.29
C VAL A 133 7.64 13.40 12.91
N LEU A 134 6.66 12.59 12.53
CA LEU A 134 6.65 11.91 11.22
C LEU A 134 6.70 12.91 10.06
N ASP A 135 5.94 14.00 10.14
CA ASP A 135 5.89 15.03 9.10
C ASP A 135 7.21 15.81 9.00
N GLY A 136 8.00 15.91 10.07
CA GLY A 136 9.33 16.52 10.07
C GLY A 136 10.40 15.71 9.32
N PHE A 137 10.16 14.42 9.05
CA PHE A 137 11.05 13.56 8.27
C PHE A 137 10.62 13.41 6.80
N ARG A 138 9.51 14.04 6.40
CA ARG A 138 9.00 13.88 5.03
C ARG A 138 10.01 14.35 3.99
N CYS A 139 10.08 13.60 2.91
CA CYS A 139 10.79 13.97 1.69
C CYS A 139 9.86 13.79 0.48
N GLU A 140 10.20 14.48 -0.60
CA GLU A 140 9.54 14.32 -1.89
C GLU A 140 10.29 13.28 -2.73
N VAL A 141 9.54 12.52 -3.52
CA VAL A 141 10.08 11.59 -4.51
C VAL A 141 9.56 12.02 -5.87
N ASP A 142 10.47 12.34 -6.78
CA ASP A 142 10.13 12.82 -8.12
C ASP A 142 9.69 11.67 -9.04
N GLU A 143 10.29 10.48 -8.88
CA GLU A 143 10.00 9.30 -9.71
C GLU A 143 8.59 8.76 -9.48
N LYS A 144 7.75 8.84 -10.51
CA LYS A 144 6.32 8.48 -10.51
C LYS A 144 5.90 7.79 -11.83
N PRO A 145 6.55 6.67 -12.20
CA PRO A 145 6.39 6.06 -13.51
C PRO A 145 4.95 5.60 -13.79
N LEU A 146 4.16 5.26 -12.76
CA LEU A 146 2.77 4.89 -12.99
C LEU A 146 1.90 6.11 -13.32
N VAL A 147 2.21 7.25 -12.70
CA VAL A 147 1.52 8.52 -12.97
C VAL A 147 1.75 8.97 -14.42
N ASP A 148 2.96 8.77 -14.95
CA ASP A 148 3.28 9.07 -16.35
C ASP A 148 2.43 8.25 -17.35
N GLU A 149 1.96 7.06 -16.93
CA GLU A 149 1.14 6.15 -17.73
C GLU A 149 -0.37 6.24 -17.42
N GLU A 150 -0.80 7.18 -16.58
CA GLU A 150 -2.18 7.24 -16.08
C GLU A 150 -3.22 7.39 -17.19
N GLU A 151 -2.91 8.16 -18.25
CA GLU A 151 -3.82 8.32 -19.39
C GLU A 151 -4.03 6.98 -20.12
N TRP A 152 -2.95 6.24 -20.35
CA TRP A 152 -3.00 4.91 -20.96
C TRP A 152 -3.78 3.93 -20.07
N ILE A 153 -3.49 3.90 -18.78
CA ILE A 153 -4.20 3.06 -17.81
C ILE A 153 -5.69 3.38 -17.82
N THR A 154 -6.04 4.67 -17.74
CA THR A 154 -7.43 5.12 -17.73
C THR A 154 -8.16 4.68 -18.99
N ARG A 155 -7.54 4.83 -20.17
CA ARG A 155 -8.12 4.39 -21.44
C ARG A 155 -8.45 2.90 -21.46
N HIS A 156 -7.60 2.05 -20.90
CA HIS A 156 -7.74 0.59 -21.03
C HIS A 156 -8.46 -0.08 -19.86
N PHE A 157 -8.27 0.40 -18.64
CA PHE A 157 -8.76 -0.20 -17.39
C PHE A 157 -10.07 0.43 -16.86
N SER A 158 -10.62 1.45 -17.52
CA SER A 158 -11.95 1.99 -17.17
C SER A 158 -13.13 1.17 -17.72
N LYS A 159 -12.86 0.06 -18.40
CA LYS A 159 -13.89 -0.79 -19.01
C LYS A 159 -14.58 -1.66 -17.95
N PRO A 160 -15.84 -2.10 -18.20
CA PRO A 160 -16.69 -2.66 -17.15
C PRO A 160 -16.27 -4.06 -16.66
N ASP A 161 -15.45 -4.79 -17.43
CA ASP A 161 -15.09 -6.17 -17.12
C ASP A 161 -13.73 -6.57 -17.71
N PRO A 162 -13.08 -7.63 -17.18
CA PRO A 162 -11.77 -8.08 -17.66
C PRO A 162 -11.72 -8.50 -19.13
N VAL A 163 -12.82 -8.99 -19.71
CA VAL A 163 -12.86 -9.39 -21.13
C VAL A 163 -12.78 -8.14 -22.01
N SER A 164 -13.55 -7.10 -21.66
CA SER A 164 -13.51 -5.80 -22.34
C SER A 164 -12.15 -5.10 -22.19
N ILE A 165 -11.54 -5.17 -20.99
CA ILE A 165 -10.18 -4.67 -20.73
C ILE A 165 -9.21 -5.32 -21.72
N ARG A 166 -9.13 -6.66 -21.71
CA ARG A 166 -8.25 -7.44 -22.60
C ARG A 166 -8.48 -7.10 -24.08
N ALA A 167 -9.73 -7.10 -24.53
CA ALA A 167 -10.05 -6.88 -25.94
C ALA A 167 -9.54 -5.54 -26.49
N GLY A 168 -9.47 -4.50 -25.65
CA GLY A 168 -8.87 -3.23 -26.10
C GLY A 168 -7.45 -3.01 -25.63
N LEU A 169 -6.77 -4.00 -25.06
CA LEU A 169 -5.30 -4.05 -25.04
C LEU A 169 -4.76 -4.69 -26.33
N GLU A 170 -5.59 -5.50 -27.01
CA GLU A 170 -5.25 -6.22 -28.25
C GLU A 170 -5.43 -5.39 -29.53
N GLY A 171 -6.08 -4.23 -29.46
CA GLY A 171 -6.35 -3.34 -30.60
C GLY A 171 -5.64 -1.99 -30.47
#